data_AF-A0AAU4MX73-F1
#
_entry.id   AF-A0AAU4MX73-F1
#
_cell.length_a   1.000
_cell.length_b   1.000
_cell.length_c   1.000
_cell.angle_alpha   90.00
_cell.angle_beta   90.00
_cell.angle_gamma   90.00
#
_symmetry.space_group_name_H-M   'P 1'
#
loop_
_entity.id
_entity.type
_entity.pdbx_description
1 polymer ?
#
loop_
_entity_poly.entity_id
_entity_poly.type
_entity_poly.pdbx_seq_one_letter_code
_entity_poly.pdbx_strand_id
1 'polypeptide(L)'
;MPHLPGNQQNHADEMQALIDKLGEPAVTAIQLIASFVATGRLHGVGIGSTLSEVDRAIPSSHVDVVDESGLSLRRDYGFLEFYFNPGPDWVVSGGALELHRLASGYERAEKWRQDMQVDLPQYLTWADLREELARTPDSPALAETDQGDFLEYRAAATKVSVIVSNDHEERDSWVGHGDVWSVSLG
;
A
#
# COMPACT_ATOMS: atom_id res chain seq x y z
N MET A 1 -14.73 -19.78 56.70
CA MET A 1 -15.15 -18.89 55.61
C MET A 1 -14.19 -19.09 54.45
N PRO A 2 -14.63 -19.62 53.29
CA PRO A 2 -13.77 -19.75 52.13
C PRO A 2 -13.90 -18.53 51.21
N HIS A 3 -12.77 -17.92 50.86
CA HIS A 3 -12.66 -16.94 49.79
C HIS A 3 -12.87 -17.64 48.44
N LEU A 4 -13.80 -17.14 47.62
CA LEU A 4 -13.98 -17.56 46.22
C LEU A 4 -13.13 -16.66 45.30
N PRO A 5 -12.11 -17.18 44.60
CA PRO A 5 -11.40 -16.45 43.55
C PRO A 5 -12.04 -16.81 42.19
N GLY A 6 -13.30 -16.43 41.99
CA GLY A 6 -14.06 -16.85 40.80
C GLY A 6 -14.30 -15.76 39.76
N ASN A 7 -14.04 -14.49 40.10
CA ASN A 7 -14.57 -13.37 39.31
C ASN A 7 -13.51 -12.61 38.49
N GLN A 8 -12.22 -12.73 38.83
CA GLN A 8 -11.15 -12.07 38.07
C GLN A 8 -10.64 -12.91 36.89
N GLN A 9 -10.65 -14.24 37.02
CA GLN A 9 -10.22 -15.14 35.96
C GLN A 9 -11.16 -15.06 34.76
N ASN A 10 -12.48 -15.11 35.00
CA ASN A 10 -13.49 -15.01 33.94
C ASN A 10 -13.42 -13.67 33.18
N HIS A 11 -13.10 -12.57 33.88
CA HIS A 11 -13.01 -11.26 33.25
C HIS A 11 -11.73 -11.09 32.41
N ALA A 12 -10.64 -11.77 32.77
CA ALA A 12 -9.41 -11.80 31.99
C ALA A 12 -9.56 -12.68 30.74
N ASP A 13 -10.24 -13.83 30.87
CA ASP A 13 -10.52 -14.74 29.76
C ASP A 13 -11.48 -14.11 28.74
N GLU A 14 -12.48 -13.35 29.19
CA GLU A 14 -13.38 -12.57 28.32
C GLU A 14 -12.66 -11.42 27.61
N MET A 15 -11.71 -10.75 28.28
CA MET A 15 -10.90 -9.69 27.68
C MET A 15 -9.93 -10.24 26.63
N GLN A 16 -9.29 -11.39 26.91
CA GLN A 16 -8.39 -12.06 25.96
C GLN A 16 -9.17 -12.58 24.75
N ALA A 17 -10.36 -13.16 24.97
CA ALA A 17 -11.24 -13.58 23.87
C ALA A 17 -11.73 -12.37 23.04
N LEU A 18 -11.89 -11.19 23.63
CA LEU A 18 -12.19 -9.94 22.93
C LEU A 18 -10.98 -9.43 22.13
N ILE A 19 -9.77 -9.49 22.69
CA ILE A 19 -8.52 -9.16 21.99
C ILE A 19 -8.30 -10.11 20.80
N ASP A 20 -8.55 -11.42 20.99
CA ASP A 20 -8.45 -12.43 19.95
C ASP A 20 -9.59 -12.30 18.91
N LYS A 21 -10.78 -11.81 19.30
CA LYS A 21 -11.90 -11.47 18.39
C LYS A 21 -11.69 -10.16 17.64
N LEU A 22 -10.90 -9.24 18.17
CA LEU A 22 -10.59 -7.94 17.57
C LEU A 22 -9.52 -8.05 16.48
N GLY A 23 -9.07 -9.26 16.17
CA GLY A 23 -8.21 -9.59 15.04
C GLY A 23 -6.75 -9.31 15.35
N GLU A 24 -5.86 -10.14 14.80
CA GLU A 24 -4.45 -9.77 14.62
C GLU A 24 -4.37 -8.33 14.09
N PRO A 25 -3.36 -7.53 14.49
CA PRO A 25 -3.29 -6.14 14.07
C PRO A 25 -3.47 -6.08 12.57
N ALA A 26 -4.56 -5.45 12.12
CA ALA A 26 -4.80 -5.19 10.71
C ALA A 26 -3.51 -4.62 10.13
N VAL A 27 -3.01 -5.22 9.04
CA VAL A 27 -1.80 -4.71 8.39
C VAL A 27 -2.06 -3.24 8.06
N THR A 28 -1.31 -2.36 8.71
CA THR A 28 -1.46 -0.93 8.49
C THR A 28 -1.02 -0.59 7.07
N ALA A 29 -1.54 0.48 6.49
CA ALA A 29 -1.10 0.95 5.18
C ALA A 29 0.42 1.13 5.08
N ILE A 30 1.05 1.63 6.15
CA ILE A 30 2.49 1.83 6.19
C ILE A 30 3.27 0.51 6.15
N GLN A 31 2.81 -0.52 6.86
CA GLN A 31 3.40 -1.86 6.81
C GLN A 31 3.23 -2.51 5.43
N LEU A 32 2.04 -2.33 4.81
CA LEU A 32 1.79 -2.82 3.45
C LEU A 32 2.75 -2.16 2.45
N ILE A 33 2.91 -0.84 2.51
CA ILE A 33 3.79 -0.09 1.61
C ILE A 33 5.26 -0.42 1.87
N ALA A 34 5.69 -0.53 3.13
CA ALA A 34 7.05 -0.94 3.47
C ALA A 34 7.36 -2.35 2.94
N SER A 35 6.43 -3.29 3.12
CA SER A 35 6.52 -4.64 2.53
C SER A 35 6.57 -4.59 1.01
N PHE A 36 5.80 -3.70 0.37
CA PHE A 36 5.83 -3.55 -1.08
C PHE A 36 7.19 -3.06 -1.57
N VAL A 37 7.76 -2.03 -0.96
CA VAL A 37 9.12 -1.54 -1.26
C VAL A 37 10.15 -2.65 -1.04
N ALA A 38 10.02 -3.43 0.03
CA ALA A 38 10.95 -4.50 0.39
C ALA A 38 10.88 -5.73 -0.54
N THR A 39 9.74 -5.98 -1.19
CA THR A 39 9.53 -7.23 -1.95
C THR A 39 9.22 -7.02 -3.43
N GLY A 40 8.85 -5.81 -3.84
CA GLY A 40 8.27 -5.54 -5.15
C GLY A 40 6.89 -6.17 -5.34
N ARG A 41 6.21 -6.56 -4.24
CA ARG A 41 4.88 -7.19 -4.27
C ARG A 41 3.88 -6.51 -3.36
N LEU A 42 2.75 -6.08 -3.92
CA LEU A 42 1.60 -5.53 -3.21
C LEU A 42 0.52 -6.61 -3.07
N HIS A 43 0.18 -7.01 -1.84
CA HIS A 43 -0.71 -8.17 -1.60
C HIS A 43 -0.27 -9.44 -2.37
N GLY A 44 1.04 -9.64 -2.54
CA GLY A 44 1.60 -10.76 -3.31
C GLY A 44 1.68 -10.53 -4.83
N VAL A 45 1.03 -9.50 -5.36
CA VAL A 45 1.05 -9.14 -6.79
C VAL A 45 2.28 -8.30 -7.11
N GLY A 46 3.01 -8.67 -8.15
CA GLY A 46 4.16 -7.90 -8.65
C GLY A 46 4.46 -8.25 -10.11
N ILE A 47 5.60 -7.79 -10.62
CA ILE A 47 6.02 -8.10 -11.99
C ILE A 47 5.99 -9.62 -12.24
N GLY A 48 5.35 -10.02 -13.33
CA GLY A 48 5.13 -11.42 -13.72
C GLY A 48 3.84 -12.06 -13.20
N SER A 49 3.10 -11.40 -12.30
CA SER A 49 1.78 -11.89 -11.88
C SER A 49 0.77 -11.82 -13.03
N THR A 50 -0.11 -12.81 -13.14
CA THR A 50 -1.18 -12.83 -14.15
C THR A 50 -2.38 -11.99 -13.73
N LEU A 51 -3.23 -11.63 -14.70
CA LEU A 51 -4.53 -10.99 -14.44
C LEU A 51 -5.36 -11.75 -13.38
N SER A 52 -5.39 -13.08 -13.46
CA SER A 52 -6.15 -13.92 -12.53
C SER A 52 -5.60 -13.92 -11.10
N GLU A 53 -4.29 -13.74 -10.95
CA GLU A 53 -3.65 -13.59 -9.64
C GLU A 53 -3.97 -12.22 -9.05
N VAL A 54 -4.02 -11.17 -9.90
CA VAL A 54 -4.45 -9.83 -9.50
C VAL A 54 -5.92 -9.84 -9.05
N ASP A 55 -6.82 -10.47 -9.81
CA ASP A 55 -8.25 -10.60 -9.46
C ASP A 55 -8.46 -11.27 -8.09
N ARG A 56 -7.63 -12.28 -7.79
CA ARG A 56 -7.71 -13.00 -6.51
C ARG A 56 -7.16 -12.17 -5.36
N ALA A 57 -6.08 -11.43 -5.59
CA ALA A 57 -5.39 -10.67 -4.56
C ALA A 57 -6.08 -9.34 -4.25
N ILE A 58 -6.69 -8.69 -5.25
CA ILE A 58 -7.29 -7.36 -5.15
C ILE A 58 -8.79 -7.44 -5.51
N PRO A 59 -9.66 -7.91 -4.60
CA PRO A 59 -11.10 -8.05 -4.81
C PRO A 59 -11.85 -6.72 -4.76
N SER A 60 -11.33 -5.67 -5.40
CA SER A 60 -11.98 -4.36 -5.52
C SER A 60 -12.42 -4.08 -6.96
N SER A 61 -13.36 -3.15 -7.11
CA SER A 61 -13.83 -2.71 -8.43
C SER A 61 -12.72 -1.99 -9.18
N HIS A 62 -12.62 -2.24 -10.48
CA HIS A 62 -11.61 -1.63 -11.35
C HIS A 62 -12.17 -1.25 -12.71
N VAL A 63 -11.40 -0.45 -13.43
CA VAL A 63 -11.59 -0.14 -14.84
C VAL A 63 -10.38 -0.66 -15.61
N ASP A 64 -10.64 -1.46 -16.64
CA ASP A 64 -9.61 -1.90 -17.59
C ASP A 64 -9.55 -0.91 -18.76
N VAL A 65 -8.37 -0.35 -18.99
CA VAL A 65 -8.06 0.55 -20.10
C VAL A 65 -7.04 -0.13 -20.99
N VAL A 66 -7.47 -0.53 -22.18
CA VAL A 66 -6.60 -1.11 -23.21
C VAL A 66 -6.23 -0.01 -24.20
N ASP A 67 -4.95 0.07 -24.57
CA ASP A 67 -4.55 1.02 -25.61
C ASP A 67 -5.13 0.66 -26.99
N GLU A 68 -5.16 1.62 -27.91
CA GLU A 68 -5.73 1.41 -29.25
C GLU A 68 -4.99 0.32 -30.06
N SER A 69 -3.73 0.05 -29.72
CA SER A 69 -2.91 -0.97 -30.38
C SER A 69 -3.09 -2.38 -29.79
N GLY A 70 -3.80 -2.50 -28.67
CA GLY A 70 -3.92 -3.75 -27.90
C GLY A 70 -2.59 -4.22 -27.29
N LEU A 71 -1.59 -3.34 -27.15
CA LEU A 71 -0.24 -3.69 -26.70
C LEU A 71 0.03 -3.40 -25.23
N SER A 72 -0.91 -2.76 -24.54
CA SER A 72 -0.88 -2.56 -23.11
C SER A 72 -2.29 -2.55 -22.53
N LEU A 73 -2.40 -3.09 -21.32
CA LEU A 73 -3.57 -3.01 -20.49
C LEU A 73 -3.17 -2.30 -19.20
N ARG A 74 -3.96 -1.31 -18.80
CA ARG A 74 -3.90 -0.70 -17.47
C ARG A 74 -5.16 -1.05 -16.72
N ARG A 75 -5.02 -1.66 -15.56
CA ARG A 75 -6.11 -1.85 -14.61
C ARG A 75 -6.04 -0.79 -13.52
N ASP A 76 -7.10 0.00 -13.39
CA ASP A 76 -7.18 1.16 -12.51
C ASP A 76 -8.24 0.94 -11.41
N TYR A 77 -7.80 0.97 -10.15
CA TYR A 77 -8.63 0.87 -8.94
C TYR A 77 -8.86 2.25 -8.29
N GLY A 78 -8.57 3.34 -8.99
CA GLY A 78 -8.73 4.73 -8.56
C GLY A 78 -7.44 5.37 -8.05
N PHE A 79 -6.70 4.68 -7.18
CA PHE A 79 -5.38 5.11 -6.68
C PHE A 79 -4.32 4.00 -6.75
N LEU A 80 -4.71 2.78 -7.11
CA LEU A 80 -3.81 1.67 -7.42
C LEU A 80 -3.96 1.35 -8.90
N GLU A 81 -2.84 1.29 -9.61
CA GLU A 81 -2.79 0.93 -11.02
C GLU A 81 -1.85 -0.26 -11.22
N PHE A 82 -2.24 -1.22 -12.05
CA PHE A 82 -1.32 -2.24 -12.60
C PHE A 82 -1.24 -2.10 -14.12
N TYR A 83 -0.03 -2.22 -14.65
CA TYR A 83 0.24 -2.23 -16.08
C TYR A 83 0.58 -3.65 -16.50
N PHE A 84 0.07 -4.08 -17.66
CA PHE A 84 0.24 -5.42 -18.18
C PHE A 84 0.79 -5.39 -19.60
N ASN A 85 1.69 -6.34 -19.88
CA ASN A 85 2.13 -6.64 -21.23
C ASN A 85 1.31 -7.81 -21.80
N PRO A 86 1.05 -7.82 -23.12
CA PRO A 86 0.33 -8.89 -23.78
C PRO A 86 1.18 -10.16 -23.87
N GLY A 87 0.52 -11.30 -23.87
CA GLY A 87 1.12 -12.63 -23.96
C GLY A 87 0.03 -13.70 -24.04
N PRO A 88 0.38 -15.00 -23.87
CA PRO A 88 -0.61 -16.05 -23.66
C PRO A 88 -1.56 -15.73 -22.50
N ASP A 89 -1.01 -15.07 -21.46
CA ASP A 89 -1.72 -14.40 -20.39
C ASP A 89 -1.24 -12.94 -20.30
N TRP A 90 -2.11 -12.03 -19.87
CA TRP A 90 -1.70 -10.68 -19.47
C TRP A 90 -0.89 -10.76 -18.17
N VAL A 91 0.34 -10.26 -18.21
CA VAL A 91 1.26 -10.29 -17.07
C VAL A 91 1.65 -8.90 -16.63
N VAL A 92 1.66 -8.67 -15.32
CA VAL A 92 2.06 -7.41 -14.70
C VAL A 92 3.47 -7.06 -15.15
N SER A 93 3.64 -5.89 -15.74
CA SER A 93 4.91 -5.29 -16.12
C SER A 93 5.30 -4.13 -15.22
N GLY A 94 4.34 -3.57 -14.47
CA GLY A 94 4.56 -2.53 -13.48
C GLY A 94 3.26 -2.13 -12.77
N GLY A 95 3.32 -1.07 -11.98
CA GLY A 95 2.15 -0.51 -11.30
C GLY A 95 2.49 0.72 -10.48
N ALA A 96 1.47 1.36 -9.92
CA ALA A 96 1.63 2.54 -9.08
C ALA A 96 0.56 2.62 -7.98
N LEU A 97 0.98 3.03 -6.80
CA LEU A 97 0.13 3.54 -5.73
C LEU A 97 0.19 5.06 -5.75
N GLU A 98 -0.85 5.71 -6.24
CA GLU A 98 -0.98 7.16 -6.39
C GLU A 98 -1.57 7.78 -5.13
N LEU A 99 -0.79 7.78 -4.04
CA LEU A 99 -1.25 8.19 -2.70
C LEU A 99 -1.74 9.63 -2.63
N HIS A 100 -1.21 10.53 -3.48
CA HIS A 100 -1.71 11.89 -3.60
C HIS A 100 -3.20 11.98 -3.95
N ARG A 101 -3.77 10.95 -4.60
CA ARG A 101 -5.22 10.90 -4.93
C ARG A 101 -6.10 10.66 -3.69
N LEU A 102 -5.51 10.30 -2.55
CA LEU A 102 -6.20 10.13 -1.27
C LEU A 102 -6.37 11.45 -0.53
N ALA A 103 -5.52 12.45 -0.77
CA ALA A 103 -5.58 13.77 -0.13
C ALA A 103 -6.96 14.44 -0.27
N SER A 104 -7.61 14.26 -1.43
CA SER A 104 -8.98 14.74 -1.72
C SER A 104 -9.99 13.60 -1.91
N GLY A 105 -9.61 12.36 -1.58
CA GLY A 105 -10.29 11.13 -2.02
C GLY A 105 -10.82 10.24 -0.90
N TYR A 106 -11.47 10.80 0.12
CA TYR A 106 -11.95 10.05 1.30
C TYR A 106 -12.78 8.80 0.95
N GLU A 107 -13.68 8.91 -0.04
CA GLU A 107 -14.52 7.79 -0.48
C GLU A 107 -13.70 6.61 -1.05
N ARG A 108 -12.54 6.90 -1.66
CA ARG A 108 -11.63 5.87 -2.19
C ARG A 108 -10.94 5.10 -1.07
N ALA A 109 -10.46 5.82 -0.05
CA ALA A 109 -9.84 5.21 1.13
C ALA A 109 -10.85 4.34 1.89
N GLU A 110 -12.07 4.84 2.09
CA GLU A 110 -13.14 4.10 2.77
C GLU A 110 -13.54 2.83 2.00
N LYS A 111 -13.69 2.93 0.67
CA LYS A 111 -13.96 1.75 -0.16
C LYS A 111 -12.83 0.73 -0.10
N TRP A 112 -11.58 1.18 -0.18
CA TRP A 112 -10.42 0.30 -0.07
C TRP A 112 -10.38 -0.41 1.28
N ARG A 113 -10.66 0.30 2.38
CA ARG A 113 -10.76 -0.27 3.72
C ARG A 113 -11.82 -1.38 3.78
N GLN A 114 -12.97 -1.20 3.13
CA GLN A 114 -14.04 -2.21 3.08
C GLN A 114 -13.64 -3.45 2.27
N ASP A 115 -13.03 -3.25 1.09
CA ASP A 115 -12.70 -4.33 0.15
C ASP A 115 -11.44 -5.09 0.58
N MET A 116 -10.45 -4.39 1.13
CA MET A 116 -9.08 -4.88 1.34
C MET A 116 -8.67 -4.97 2.82
N GLN A 117 -9.49 -4.45 3.74
CA GLN A 117 -9.20 -4.41 5.18
C GLN A 117 -7.90 -3.65 5.53
N VAL A 118 -7.51 -2.69 4.69
CA VAL A 118 -6.35 -1.81 4.90
C VAL A 118 -6.84 -0.38 5.04
N ASP A 119 -6.52 0.23 6.18
CA ASP A 119 -6.84 1.64 6.43
C ASP A 119 -5.72 2.54 5.89
N LEU A 120 -6.03 3.29 4.84
CA LEU A 120 -5.11 4.22 4.19
C LEU A 120 -5.31 5.63 4.75
N PRO A 121 -4.28 6.26 5.34
CA PRO A 121 -4.40 7.61 5.82
C PRO A 121 -4.54 8.58 4.64
N GLN A 122 -5.14 9.75 4.90
CA GLN A 122 -5.23 10.84 3.92
C GLN A 122 -3.85 11.29 3.42
N TYR A 123 -2.86 11.28 4.32
CA TYR A 123 -1.45 11.59 4.03
C TYR A 123 -0.57 10.54 4.67
N LEU A 124 0.50 10.15 3.98
CA LEU A 124 1.52 9.23 4.49
C LEU A 124 2.87 9.90 4.35
N THR A 125 3.58 10.07 5.47
CA THR A 125 4.86 10.78 5.45
C THR A 125 6.00 9.86 5.06
N TRP A 126 7.00 10.43 4.40
CA TRP A 126 8.25 9.71 4.12
C TRP A 126 8.99 9.34 5.40
N ALA A 127 8.93 10.21 6.43
CA ALA A 127 9.59 9.96 7.70
C ALA A 127 9.06 8.69 8.38
N ASP A 128 7.73 8.52 8.43
CA ASP A 128 7.10 7.35 9.00
C ASP A 128 7.43 6.11 8.18
N LEU A 129 7.27 6.18 6.85
CA LEU A 129 7.57 5.03 5.96
C LEU A 129 9.02 4.59 6.10
N ARG A 130 9.97 5.52 6.19
CA ARG A 130 11.38 5.22 6.39
C ARG A 130 11.63 4.54 7.74
N GLU A 131 10.91 4.93 8.79
CA GLU A 131 10.99 4.26 10.09
C GLU A 131 10.49 2.81 10.00
N GLU A 132 9.37 2.58 9.30
CA GLU A 132 8.84 1.23 9.09
C GLU A 132 9.78 0.37 8.21
N LEU A 133 10.37 0.95 7.17
CA LEU A 133 11.38 0.27 6.34
C LEU A 133 12.61 -0.15 7.15
N ALA A 134 13.07 0.69 8.09
CA ALA A 134 14.17 0.35 8.98
C ALA A 134 13.84 -0.83 9.92
N ARG A 135 12.55 -1.08 10.18
CA ARG A 135 12.04 -2.21 10.97
C ARG A 135 11.69 -3.43 10.11
N THR A 136 11.60 -3.27 8.80
CA THR A 136 11.22 -4.33 7.84
C THR A 136 12.43 -5.21 7.51
N PRO A 137 12.37 -6.53 7.74
CA PRO A 137 13.43 -7.44 7.34
C PRO A 137 13.73 -7.36 5.85
N ASP A 138 15.02 -7.46 5.49
CA ASP A 138 15.49 -7.46 4.11
C ASP A 138 15.11 -6.21 3.28
N SER A 139 14.78 -5.09 3.96
CA SER A 139 14.50 -3.83 3.27
C SER A 139 15.71 -3.40 2.43
N PRO A 140 15.52 -3.08 1.13
CA PRO A 140 16.62 -2.73 0.24
C PRO A 140 17.22 -1.37 0.61
N ALA A 141 18.48 -1.18 0.25
CA ALA A 141 19.08 0.15 0.21
C ALA A 141 18.38 0.99 -0.87
N LEU A 142 18.12 2.26 -0.54
CA LEU A 142 17.45 3.20 -1.43
C LEU A 142 18.45 4.22 -1.95
N ALA A 143 18.47 4.42 -3.27
CA ALA A 143 19.19 5.50 -3.90
C ALA A 143 18.28 6.73 -3.98
N GLU A 144 18.74 7.85 -3.42
CA GLU A 144 18.03 9.12 -3.50
C GLU A 144 18.39 9.85 -4.79
N THR A 145 17.41 10.46 -5.45
CA THR A 145 17.60 11.35 -6.60
C THR A 145 16.66 12.54 -6.47
N ASP A 146 17.24 13.74 -6.55
CA ASP A 146 16.50 15.00 -6.59
C ASP A 146 15.96 15.25 -8.01
N GLN A 147 14.65 15.46 -8.11
CA GLN A 147 13.92 15.74 -9.36
C GLN A 147 13.25 17.13 -9.35
N GLY A 148 13.71 18.05 -8.49
CA GLY A 148 13.12 19.38 -8.31
C GLY A 148 12.01 19.34 -7.27
N ASP A 149 10.75 19.35 -7.73
CA ASP A 149 9.57 19.35 -6.86
C ASP A 149 9.33 17.99 -6.19
N PHE A 150 10.14 16.99 -6.51
CA PHE A 150 10.07 15.63 -5.95
C PHE A 150 11.45 15.07 -5.61
N LEU A 151 11.48 14.23 -4.59
CA LEU A 151 12.59 13.32 -4.30
C LEU A 151 12.17 11.90 -4.65
N GLU A 152 13.02 11.18 -5.40
CA GLU A 152 12.85 9.75 -5.65
C GLU A 152 13.77 8.95 -4.73
N TYR A 153 13.22 7.93 -4.08
CA TYR A 153 13.96 6.91 -3.34
C TYR A 153 13.79 5.55 -4.03
N ARG A 154 14.81 5.12 -4.76
CA ARG A 154 14.77 3.93 -5.63
C ARG A 154 15.36 2.70 -4.96
N ALA A 155 14.57 1.65 -4.83
CA ALA A 155 14.99 0.28 -4.50
C ALA A 155 15.30 -0.50 -5.78
N ALA A 156 16.55 -0.47 -6.25
CA ALA A 156 16.92 -1.13 -7.51
C ALA A 156 16.67 -2.65 -7.52
N ALA A 157 16.81 -3.31 -6.36
CA ALA A 157 16.63 -4.77 -6.23
C ALA A 157 15.17 -5.22 -6.46
N THR A 158 14.21 -4.41 -6.02
CA THR A 158 12.77 -4.72 -6.10
C THR A 158 12.07 -3.96 -7.22
N LYS A 159 12.78 -3.03 -7.87
CA LYS A 159 12.26 -2.10 -8.90
C LYS A 159 11.14 -1.20 -8.39
N VAL A 160 11.19 -0.85 -7.10
CA VAL A 160 10.22 0.06 -6.49
C VAL A 160 10.85 1.44 -6.32
N SER A 161 10.11 2.48 -6.68
CA SER A 161 10.44 3.89 -6.42
C SER A 161 9.40 4.48 -5.47
N VAL A 162 9.86 5.15 -4.41
CA VAL A 162 9.01 6.01 -3.58
C VAL A 162 9.23 7.45 -4.01
N ILE A 163 8.18 8.13 -4.45
CA ILE A 163 8.20 9.53 -4.84
C ILE A 163 7.67 10.36 -3.67
N VAL A 164 8.46 11.31 -3.20
CA VAL A 164 8.16 12.16 -2.05
C VAL A 164 8.07 13.60 -2.52
N SER A 165 7.03 14.32 -2.08
CA SER A 165 6.90 15.74 -2.38
C SER A 165 8.06 16.51 -1.76
N ASN A 166 8.77 17.26 -2.59
CA ASN A 166 9.78 18.23 -2.17
C ASN A 166 9.21 19.66 -2.20
N ASP A 167 7.97 19.84 -2.65
CA ASP A 167 7.28 21.12 -2.64
C ASP A 167 6.98 21.57 -1.20
N HIS A 168 7.24 22.84 -0.92
CA HIS A 168 7.05 23.47 0.40
C HIS A 168 5.64 24.02 0.62
N GLU A 169 4.70 23.77 -0.31
CA GLU A 169 3.28 24.07 -0.10
C GLU A 169 2.69 23.30 1.11
N GLU A 170 1.74 23.94 1.78
CA GLU A 170 1.01 23.34 2.90
C GLU A 170 0.01 22.29 2.40
N ARG A 171 -0.28 21.29 3.24
CA ARG A 171 -1.31 20.27 2.94
C ARG A 171 -2.68 20.92 2.79
N ASP A 172 -3.41 20.52 1.75
CA ASP A 172 -4.84 20.83 1.56
C ASP A 172 -5.49 19.72 0.72
N SER A 173 -6.03 20.04 -0.46
CA SER A 173 -6.47 19.05 -1.46
C SER A 173 -5.32 18.27 -2.11
N TRP A 174 -4.08 18.59 -1.72
CA TRP A 174 -2.82 18.04 -2.20
C TRP A 174 -1.93 17.63 -1.03
N VAL A 175 -0.93 16.81 -1.31
CA VAL A 175 0.10 16.39 -0.34
C VAL A 175 1.10 17.54 -0.11
N GLY A 176 1.67 17.63 1.09
CA GLY A 176 2.64 18.66 1.45
C GLY A 176 4.08 18.15 1.43
N HIS A 177 5.02 19.04 1.77
CA HIS A 177 6.45 18.70 1.87
C HIS A 177 6.70 17.46 2.73
N GLY A 178 7.47 16.50 2.19
CA GLY A 178 7.85 15.27 2.89
C GLY A 178 6.76 14.19 2.93
N ASP A 179 5.61 14.41 2.31
CA ASP A 179 4.59 13.38 2.09
C ASP A 179 4.95 12.51 0.88
N VAL A 180 4.60 11.22 0.97
CA VAL A 180 4.72 10.30 -0.16
C VAL A 180 3.64 10.63 -1.19
N TRP A 181 4.09 11.06 -2.36
CA TRP A 181 3.24 11.35 -3.52
C TRP A 181 2.74 10.07 -4.17
N SER A 182 3.65 9.13 -4.44
CA SER A 182 3.34 7.82 -5.02
C SER A 182 4.41 6.77 -4.74
N VAL A 183 4.06 5.50 -4.95
CA VAL A 183 5.00 4.36 -4.90
C VAL A 183 4.81 3.53 -6.17
N SER A 184 5.85 3.43 -7.00
CA SER A 184 5.77 2.85 -8.33
C SER A 184 6.65 1.62 -8.49
N LEU A 185 6.17 0.63 -9.24
CA LEU A 185 6.86 -0.59 -9.62
C LEU A 185 7.14 -0.55 -11.13
N GLY A 186 8.42 -0.69 -11.51
CA GLY A 186 8.87 -0.65 -12.90
C GLY A 186 10.35 -0.33 -12.99
#